data_AF-A0A2S7CUC4-F1
#
_entry.id   AF-A0A2S7CUC4-F1
#
_cell.length_a   1.000
_cell.length_b   1.000
_cell.length_c   1.000
_cell.angle_alpha   90.00
_cell.angle_beta   90.00
_cell.angle_gamma   90.00
#
_symmetry.space_group_name_H-M   'P 1'
#
loop_
_entity.id
_entity.type
_entity.pdbx_description
1 polymer ?
#
loop_
_entity_poly.entity_id
_entity_poly.type
_entity_poly.pdbx_seq_one_letter_code
_entity_poly.pdbx_strand_id
1 'polypeptide(L)'
;MKSAFCVVGLSLLLATATSHAQTAPVCPPLPPASGLQWNELAGADYLVCKAVNAEGRQVVGVMLTTRDPAMVLARDRRAEKGQIQQEDFYWYKLDLGGREIPGMESRRVTVVELGKKRYAQLWIDGANSEELTSMQSLVQTMNLQPASLALQR
;
A
#
# COMPACT_ATOMS: atom_id res chain seq x y z
N MET A 1 -23.92 72.67 23.39
CA MET A 1 -23.81 71.30 23.96
C MET A 1 -24.30 70.30 22.92
N LYS A 2 -23.53 69.22 22.69
CA LYS A 2 -23.90 67.91 22.09
C LYS A 2 -24.21 67.88 20.57
N SER A 3 -23.76 66.91 19.77
CA SER A 3 -22.77 65.83 19.90
C SER A 3 -22.50 65.32 18.48
N ALA A 4 -21.23 65.11 18.13
CA ALA A 4 -20.83 64.49 16.87
C ALA A 4 -21.09 62.97 16.91
N PHE A 5 -21.73 62.43 15.88
CA PHE A 5 -21.88 60.98 15.69
C PHE A 5 -20.66 60.45 14.92
N CYS A 6 -19.77 59.74 15.63
CA CYS A 6 -18.68 58.98 15.03
C CYS A 6 -19.21 57.66 14.47
N VAL A 7 -19.04 57.47 13.16
CA VAL A 7 -19.16 56.20 12.46
C VAL A 7 -17.91 55.38 12.76
N VAL A 8 -18.04 54.21 13.40
CA VAL A 8 -16.96 53.22 13.50
C VAL A 8 -17.42 51.96 12.78
N GLY A 9 -16.92 51.77 11.57
CA GLY A 9 -17.07 50.55 10.80
C GLY A 9 -16.14 49.48 11.34
N LEU A 10 -16.72 48.38 11.83
CA LEU A 10 -15.98 47.20 12.27
C LEU A 10 -15.99 46.16 11.13
N SER A 11 -14.95 46.21 10.29
CA SER A 11 -14.73 45.22 9.24
C SER A 11 -14.20 43.92 9.87
N LEU A 12 -15.09 42.93 10.01
CA LEU A 12 -14.72 41.58 10.43
C LEU A 12 -14.03 40.86 9.25
N LEU A 13 -12.70 40.75 9.32
CA LEU A 13 -11.92 39.90 8.42
C LEU A 13 -12.15 38.42 8.79
N LEU A 14 -13.09 37.78 8.09
CA LEU A 14 -13.26 36.32 8.11
C LEU A 14 -12.10 35.69 7.35
N ALA A 15 -11.05 35.31 8.09
CA ALA A 15 -10.02 34.42 7.58
C ALA A 15 -10.64 33.02 7.39
N THR A 16 -10.99 32.68 6.15
CA THR A 16 -11.36 31.32 5.76
C THR A 16 -10.10 30.45 5.82
N ALA A 17 -9.88 29.79 6.95
CA ALA A 17 -8.90 28.71 7.04
C ALA A 17 -9.33 27.61 6.05
N THR A 18 -8.64 27.50 4.91
CA THR A 18 -8.78 26.38 4.00
C THR A 18 -8.15 25.15 4.65
N SER A 19 -8.96 24.44 5.44
CA SER A 19 -8.63 23.09 5.90
C SER A 19 -8.38 22.24 4.67
N HIS A 20 -7.12 21.99 4.35
CA HIS A 20 -6.75 21.00 3.35
C HIS A 20 -7.06 19.65 3.98
N ALA A 21 -8.22 19.09 3.67
CA ALA A 21 -8.54 17.71 3.99
C ALA A 21 -7.50 16.83 3.28
N GLN A 22 -6.48 16.40 4.01
CA GLN A 22 -5.55 15.40 3.53
C GLN A 22 -6.31 14.08 3.47
N THR A 23 -6.64 13.63 2.27
CA THR A 23 -7.24 12.31 2.06
C THR A 23 -6.29 11.27 2.62
N ALA A 24 -6.73 10.54 3.64
CA ALA A 24 -5.96 9.43 4.18
C ALA A 24 -5.66 8.41 3.05
N PRO A 25 -4.46 7.82 3.02
CA PRO A 25 -4.13 6.79 2.04
C PRO A 25 -5.07 5.60 2.26
N VAL A 26 -5.71 5.11 1.20
CA VAL A 26 -6.62 3.96 1.24
C VAL A 26 -6.08 2.83 0.39
N CYS A 27 -6.38 1.59 0.76
CA CYS A 27 -5.98 0.43 -0.02
C CYS A 27 -6.52 0.45 -1.46
N PRO A 28 -5.75 -0.06 -2.45
CA PRO A 28 -6.21 -0.13 -3.84
C PRO A 28 -7.46 -1.01 -3.95
N PRO A 29 -8.37 -0.76 -4.91
CA PRO A 29 -9.58 -1.57 -5.04
C PRO A 29 -9.23 -3.03 -5.34
N LEU A 30 -9.93 -3.96 -4.68
CA LEU A 30 -9.89 -5.38 -5.02
C LEU A 30 -10.89 -5.67 -6.14
N PRO A 31 -10.61 -6.64 -7.03
CA PRO A 31 -11.60 -7.12 -7.99
C PRO A 31 -12.86 -7.59 -7.25
N PRO A 32 -14.08 -7.18 -7.65
CA PRO A 32 -15.32 -7.53 -6.92
C PRO A 32 -15.55 -9.04 -6.78
N ALA A 33 -15.13 -9.82 -7.77
CA ALA A 33 -15.27 -11.28 -7.79
C ALA A 33 -14.16 -12.04 -7.03
N SER A 34 -13.21 -11.34 -6.39
CA SER A 34 -12.08 -11.99 -5.69
C SER A 34 -12.48 -12.66 -4.38
N GLY A 35 -13.61 -12.28 -3.77
CA GLY A 35 -13.97 -12.73 -2.42
C GLY A 35 -13.01 -12.27 -1.32
N LEU A 36 -12.14 -11.30 -1.63
CA LEU A 36 -11.15 -10.75 -0.71
C LEU A 36 -11.65 -9.45 -0.09
N GLN A 37 -11.22 -9.18 1.14
CA GLN A 37 -11.46 -7.92 1.84
C GLN A 37 -10.15 -7.39 2.41
N TRP A 38 -9.98 -6.07 2.46
CA TRP A 38 -8.81 -5.47 3.09
C TRP A 38 -9.00 -5.31 4.59
N ASN A 39 -8.02 -5.77 5.36
CA ASN A 39 -7.72 -5.23 6.67
C ASN A 39 -6.66 -4.13 6.50
N GLU A 40 -7.04 -2.88 6.78
CA GLU A 40 -6.23 -1.69 6.55
C GLU A 40 -5.61 -1.16 7.85
N LEU A 41 -4.35 -0.73 7.78
CA LEU A 41 -3.67 0.03 8.82
C LEU A 41 -2.86 1.15 8.16
N ALA A 42 -3.22 2.40 8.42
CA ALA A 42 -2.55 3.57 7.87
C ALA A 42 -1.81 4.37 8.96
N GLY A 43 -0.71 5.00 8.56
CA GLY A 43 0.04 5.99 9.34
C GLY A 43 0.45 7.16 8.45
N ALA A 44 1.32 8.03 8.96
CA ALA A 44 1.77 9.21 8.21
C ALA A 44 2.58 8.84 6.96
N ASP A 45 3.54 7.92 7.11
CA ASP A 45 4.53 7.53 6.11
C ASP A 45 4.35 6.08 5.60
N TYR A 46 3.26 5.41 6.00
CA TYR A 46 2.96 4.04 5.60
C TYR A 46 1.47 3.75 5.42
N LEU A 47 1.18 2.75 4.58
CA LEU A 47 -0.13 2.11 4.47
C LEU A 47 0.08 0.59 4.38
N VAL A 48 -0.62 -0.18 5.20
CA VAL A 48 -0.62 -1.65 5.17
C VAL A 48 -2.00 -2.15 4.79
N CYS A 49 -2.06 -2.95 3.73
CA CYS A 49 -3.25 -3.58 3.19
C CYS A 49 -3.08 -5.09 3.27
N LYS A 50 -3.92 -5.78 4.04
CA LYS A 50 -3.90 -7.23 4.18
C LYS A 50 -5.18 -7.83 3.61
N ALA A 51 -5.09 -8.49 2.45
CA ALA A 51 -6.24 -9.10 1.81
C ALA A 51 -6.54 -10.41 2.52
N VAL A 52 -7.71 -10.51 3.12
CA VAL A 52 -8.20 -11.70 3.78
C VAL A 52 -9.29 -12.36 2.93
N ASN A 53 -9.28 -13.70 2.89
CA ASN A 53 -10.37 -14.47 2.29
C ASN A 53 -11.56 -14.58 3.26
N ALA A 54 -12.64 -15.23 2.83
CA ALA A 54 -13.85 -15.45 3.65
C ALA A 54 -13.60 -16.23 4.95
N GLU A 55 -12.52 -17.00 5.02
CA GLU A 55 -12.10 -17.77 6.21
C GLU A 55 -11.24 -16.94 7.17
N GLY A 56 -10.93 -15.69 6.82
CA GLY A 56 -10.07 -14.79 7.61
C GLY A 56 -8.56 -15.01 7.40
N ARG A 57 -8.15 -15.89 6.48
CA ARG A 57 -6.74 -16.09 6.14
C ARG A 57 -6.25 -14.95 5.26
N GLN A 58 -5.12 -14.35 5.64
CA GLN A 58 -4.42 -13.38 4.81
C GLN A 58 -3.73 -14.09 3.65
N VAL A 59 -4.04 -13.70 2.41
CA VAL A 59 -3.47 -14.32 1.19
C VAL A 59 -2.56 -13.38 0.41
N VAL A 60 -2.79 -12.07 0.49
CA VAL A 60 -1.95 -11.02 -0.12
C VAL A 60 -1.73 -9.93 0.91
N GLY A 61 -0.55 -9.34 0.90
CA GLY A 61 -0.36 -8.05 1.54
C GLY A 61 0.48 -7.09 0.74
N VAL A 62 0.16 -5.82 0.95
CA VAL A 62 0.81 -4.67 0.34
C VAL A 62 1.16 -3.71 1.48
N MET A 63 2.42 -3.35 1.59
CA MET A 63 2.85 -2.25 2.47
C MET A 63 3.52 -1.18 1.64
N LEU A 64 2.90 0.00 1.62
CA LEU A 64 3.44 1.20 0.98
C LEU A 64 4.20 2.02 2.00
N THR A 65 5.35 2.56 1.60
CA THR A 65 6.23 3.37 2.45
C THR A 65 6.93 4.47 1.64
N THR A 66 7.36 5.53 2.31
CA THR A 66 8.22 6.60 1.72
C THR A 66 9.71 6.44 2.04
N ARG A 67 10.07 5.32 2.65
CA ARG A 67 11.45 4.95 3.01
C ARG A 67 11.74 3.54 2.50
N ASP A 68 12.95 3.33 2.03
CA ASP A 68 13.38 2.00 1.58
C ASP A 68 13.29 1.02 2.76
N PRO A 69 12.58 -0.11 2.61
CA PRO A 69 12.47 -1.12 3.67
C PRO A 69 13.78 -1.89 3.93
N ALA A 70 14.82 -1.71 3.11
CA ALA A 70 16.12 -2.38 3.22
C ALA A 70 16.00 -3.93 3.29
N MET A 71 14.99 -4.50 2.62
CA MET A 71 14.77 -5.93 2.57
C MET A 71 15.81 -6.61 1.68
N VAL A 72 16.52 -7.59 2.21
CA VAL A 72 17.53 -8.35 1.46
C VAL A 72 16.83 -9.42 0.60
N LEU A 73 16.86 -9.23 -0.72
CA LEU A 73 16.28 -10.15 -1.71
C LEU A 73 17.41 -10.83 -2.50
N ALA A 74 17.84 -12.01 -2.03
CA ALA A 74 18.96 -12.74 -2.59
C ALA A 74 18.67 -13.26 -4.02
N ARG A 75 19.62 -13.08 -4.95
CA ARG A 75 19.40 -13.36 -6.38
C ARG A 75 19.13 -14.84 -6.68
N ASP A 76 19.71 -15.74 -5.92
CA ASP A 76 19.51 -17.19 -5.99
C ASP A 76 18.12 -17.64 -5.51
N ARG A 77 17.36 -16.76 -4.85
CA ARG A 77 15.96 -16.98 -4.44
C ARG A 77 14.92 -16.41 -5.40
N ARG A 78 15.33 -15.83 -6.53
CA ARG A 78 14.40 -15.36 -7.56
C ARG A 78 13.53 -16.52 -8.07
N ALA A 79 12.24 -16.24 -8.20
CA ALA A 79 11.24 -17.14 -8.73
C ALA A 79 10.64 -16.51 -9.99
N GLU A 80 9.36 -16.14 -9.96
CA GLU A 80 8.64 -15.63 -11.12
C GLU A 80 9.00 -14.17 -11.42
N LYS A 81 9.03 -13.80 -12.70
CA LYS A 81 9.00 -12.39 -13.10
C LYS A 81 7.61 -11.83 -12.87
N GLY A 82 7.53 -10.56 -12.49
CA GLY A 82 6.28 -9.83 -12.40
C GLY A 82 6.47 -8.41 -12.91
N GLN A 83 5.35 -7.78 -13.23
CA GLN A 83 5.31 -6.36 -13.54
C GLN A 83 4.13 -5.75 -12.79
N ILE A 84 4.35 -4.60 -12.17
CA ILE A 84 3.26 -3.80 -11.62
C ILE A 84 3.37 -2.40 -12.21
N GLN A 85 2.34 -2.00 -12.95
CA GLN A 85 2.35 -0.76 -13.72
C GLN A 85 3.52 -0.72 -14.72
N GLN A 86 4.53 0.12 -14.51
CA GLN A 86 5.72 0.24 -15.38
C GLN A 86 6.98 -0.38 -14.73
N GLU A 87 6.85 -0.98 -13.55
CA GLU A 87 7.97 -1.47 -12.77
C GLU A 87 8.09 -2.99 -12.89
N ASP A 88 9.18 -3.46 -13.49
CA ASP A 88 9.53 -4.88 -13.57
C ASP A 88 10.19 -5.34 -12.27
N PHE A 89 9.83 -6.52 -11.80
CA PHE A 89 10.42 -7.10 -10.59
C PHE A 89 10.50 -8.62 -10.68
N TYR A 90 11.14 -9.22 -9.67
CA TYR A 90 11.09 -10.66 -9.43
C TYR A 90 10.38 -10.91 -8.12
N TRP A 91 9.55 -11.96 -8.09
CA TRP A 91 9.15 -12.59 -6.86
C TRP A 91 10.32 -13.38 -6.29
N TYR A 92 10.42 -13.43 -4.97
CA TYR A 92 11.45 -14.20 -4.28
C TYR A 92 10.80 -15.25 -3.39
N LYS A 93 11.39 -16.45 -3.37
CA LYS A 93 11.08 -17.45 -2.34
C LYS A 93 11.53 -16.91 -0.99
N LEU A 94 10.74 -17.14 0.06
CA LEU A 94 11.09 -16.76 1.43
C LEU A 94 12.34 -17.51 1.89
N ASP A 95 13.28 -16.79 2.50
CA ASP A 95 14.41 -17.38 3.20
C ASP A 95 14.16 -17.38 4.71
N LEU A 96 14.05 -18.57 5.28
CA LEU A 96 13.88 -18.78 6.73
C LEU A 96 15.15 -19.37 7.36
N GLY A 97 16.33 -19.03 6.81
CA GLY A 97 17.61 -19.53 7.30
C GLY A 97 17.79 -21.02 7.04
N GLY A 98 17.38 -21.48 5.85
CA GLY A 98 17.47 -22.90 5.47
C GLY A 98 16.40 -23.81 6.08
N ARG A 99 15.43 -23.27 6.83
CA ARG A 99 14.29 -24.05 7.34
C ARG A 99 13.27 -24.30 6.25
N GLU A 100 13.00 -25.57 5.96
CA GLU A 100 11.85 -25.96 5.15
C GLU A 100 10.61 -26.05 6.02
N ILE A 101 9.55 -25.33 5.64
CA ILE A 101 8.25 -25.37 6.28
C ILE A 101 7.22 -25.80 5.21
N PRO A 102 6.25 -26.66 5.53
CA PRO A 102 5.17 -26.98 4.59
C PRO A 102 4.50 -25.73 4.03
N GLY A 103 4.22 -25.72 2.73
CA GLY A 103 3.56 -24.60 2.04
C GLY A 103 4.48 -23.46 1.59
N MET A 104 5.80 -23.51 1.89
CA MET A 104 6.74 -22.46 1.49
C MET A 104 6.82 -22.22 -0.02
N GLU A 105 6.60 -23.25 -0.83
CA GLU A 105 6.59 -23.14 -2.29
C GLU A 105 5.46 -22.26 -2.84
N SER A 106 4.43 -22.01 -2.05
CA SER A 106 3.26 -21.18 -2.41
C SER A 106 3.33 -19.76 -1.84
N ARG A 107 4.49 -19.37 -1.30
CA ARG A 107 4.71 -18.06 -0.69
C ARG A 107 5.72 -17.24 -1.45
N ARG A 108 5.48 -15.94 -1.58
CA ARG A 108 6.41 -15.02 -2.26
C ARG A 108 6.51 -13.71 -1.52
N VAL A 109 7.65 -13.06 -1.69
CA VAL A 109 7.90 -11.69 -1.23
C VAL A 109 8.65 -10.92 -2.30
N THR A 110 8.45 -9.61 -2.35
CA THR A 110 9.28 -8.69 -3.14
C THR A 110 9.18 -7.27 -2.60
N VAL A 111 10.06 -6.40 -3.09
CA VAL A 111 10.00 -4.95 -2.91
C VAL A 111 10.08 -4.31 -4.29
N VAL A 112 9.15 -3.41 -4.58
CA VAL A 112 9.09 -2.65 -5.83
C VAL A 112 9.24 -1.17 -5.51
N GLU A 113 10.16 -0.48 -6.20
CA GLU A 113 10.23 0.98 -6.14
C GLU A 113 9.17 1.56 -7.10
N LEU A 114 8.22 2.32 -6.58
CA LEU A 114 7.14 2.96 -7.35
C LEU A 114 7.50 4.39 -7.84
N GLY A 115 8.78 4.76 -7.69
CA GLY A 115 9.35 6.07 -8.01
C GLY A 115 9.32 7.09 -6.87
N LYS A 116 10.25 8.07 -6.93
CA LYS A 116 10.38 9.19 -5.97
C LYS A 116 10.44 8.71 -4.50
N LYS A 117 11.29 7.72 -4.21
CA LYS A 117 11.49 7.12 -2.87
C LYS A 117 10.20 6.55 -2.27
N ARG A 118 9.35 5.95 -3.10
CA ARG A 118 8.16 5.22 -2.63
C ARG A 118 8.30 3.76 -2.96
N TYR A 119 7.94 2.92 -2.01
CA TYR A 119 8.20 1.49 -2.08
C TYR A 119 6.93 0.72 -1.77
N ALA A 120 6.71 -0.37 -2.50
CA ALA A 120 5.72 -1.38 -2.20
C ALA A 120 6.43 -2.67 -1.77
N GLN A 121 6.25 -3.06 -0.52
CA GLN A 121 6.56 -4.43 -0.08
C GLN A 121 5.32 -5.29 -0.36
N LEU A 122 5.51 -6.35 -1.11
CA LEU A 122 4.42 -7.23 -1.56
C LEU A 122 4.71 -8.62 -1.04
N TRP A 123 3.71 -9.29 -0.47
CA TRP A 123 3.83 -10.69 -0.08
C TRP A 123 2.56 -11.47 -0.38
N ILE A 124 2.74 -12.76 -0.63
CA ILE A 124 1.67 -13.72 -0.91
C ILE A 124 1.86 -14.92 0.03
N ASP A 125 0.76 -15.35 0.66
CA ASP A 125 0.69 -16.58 1.44
C ASP A 125 -0.40 -17.50 0.86
N GLY A 126 -0.07 -18.12 -0.27
CA GLY A 126 -0.95 -19.06 -0.96
C GLY A 126 -0.96 -20.44 -0.27
N ALA A 127 -2.11 -21.11 -0.29
CA ALA A 127 -2.28 -22.47 0.21
C ALA A 127 -1.67 -23.52 -0.73
N ASN A 128 -1.60 -23.18 -2.01
CA ASN A 128 -1.05 -24.02 -3.08
C ASN A 128 -0.56 -23.15 -4.25
N SER A 129 0.00 -23.79 -5.28
CA SER A 129 0.54 -23.10 -6.47
C SER A 129 -0.52 -22.38 -7.31
N GLU A 130 -1.76 -22.87 -7.31
CA GLU A 130 -2.86 -22.26 -8.05
C GLU A 130 -3.30 -20.94 -7.40
N GLU A 131 -3.44 -20.94 -6.07
CA GLU A 131 -3.75 -19.71 -5.32
C GLU A 131 -2.58 -18.72 -5.41
N LEU A 132 -1.33 -19.18 -5.33
CA LEU A 132 -0.16 -18.32 -5.56
C LEU A 132 -0.25 -17.62 -6.92
N THR A 133 -0.49 -18.36 -8.00
CA THR A 133 -0.57 -17.80 -9.35
C THR A 133 -1.70 -16.78 -9.46
N SER A 134 -2.88 -17.11 -8.90
CA SER A 134 -4.04 -16.21 -8.89
C SER A 134 -3.74 -14.91 -8.14
N MET A 135 -3.07 -14.99 -6.99
CA MET A 135 -2.69 -13.83 -6.19
C MET A 135 -1.58 -13.00 -6.86
N GLN A 136 -0.65 -13.63 -7.57
CA GLN A 136 0.33 -12.92 -8.40
C GLN A 136 -0.35 -12.12 -9.51
N SER A 137 -1.33 -12.70 -10.21
CA SER A 137 -2.11 -11.99 -11.23
C SER A 137 -2.93 -10.83 -10.64
N LEU A 138 -3.53 -11.04 -9.47
CA LEU A 138 -4.28 -10.00 -8.77
C LEU A 138 -3.38 -8.82 -8.38
N VAL A 139 -2.18 -9.07 -7.84
CA VAL A 139 -1.22 -8.00 -7.50
C VAL A 139 -0.76 -7.23 -8.74
N GLN A 140 -0.48 -7.92 -9.85
CA GLN A 140 0.03 -7.28 -11.08
C GLN A 140 -1.00 -6.35 -11.74
N THR A 141 -2.29 -6.54 -11.47
CA THR A 141 -3.36 -5.67 -11.98
C THR A 141 -3.67 -4.48 -11.06
N MET A 142 -3.05 -4.38 -9.88
CA MET A 142 -3.29 -3.27 -8.96
C MET A 142 -2.67 -1.95 -9.43
N ASN A 143 -3.44 -0.87 -9.26
CA ASN A 143 -2.90 0.48 -9.33
C ASN A 143 -2.54 1.00 -7.94
N LEU A 144 -1.24 1.02 -7.61
CA LEU A 144 -0.74 1.44 -6.31
C LEU A 144 -0.46 2.95 -6.23
N GLN A 145 -0.45 3.68 -7.35
CA GLN A 145 -0.04 5.10 -7.37
C GLN A 145 -0.90 6.01 -6.52
N PRO A 146 -2.25 5.94 -6.56
CA PRO A 146 -3.08 6.83 -5.74
C PRO A 146 -2.76 6.72 -4.25
N ALA A 147 -2.68 5.49 -3.74
CA ALA A 147 -2.36 5.21 -2.34
C ALA A 147 -0.92 5.62 -1.98
N SER A 148 0.03 5.34 -2.86
CA SER A 148 1.45 5.66 -2.69
C SER A 148 1.70 7.18 -2.64
N LEU A 149 1.02 7.95 -3.50
CA LEU A 149 1.14 9.40 -3.56
C LEU A 149 0.46 10.11 -2.38
N ALA A 150 -0.56 9.49 -1.77
CA ALA A 150 -1.25 10.00 -0.59
C ALA A 150 -0.42 9.91 0.71
N LEU A 151 0.66 9.11 0.73
CA LEU A 151 1.59 9.07 1.87
C LEU A 151 2.32 10.40 2.04
N GLN A 152 2.46 10.84 3.29
CA GLN A 152 3.27 12.01 3.65
C GLN A 152 4.76 11.68 3.48
N ARG A 153 5.52 12.66 3.00
CA ARG A 153 6.98 12.55 2.83
C ARG A 153 7.73 12.93 4.08
#